data_AF-A0A3C1CKW9-F1
#
_entry.id   AF-A0A3C1CKW9-F1
#
_cell.length_a   1.000
_cell.length_b   1.000
_cell.length_c   1.000
_cell.angle_alpha   90.00
_cell.angle_beta   90.00
_cell.angle_gamma   90.00
#
_symmetry.space_group_name_H-M   'P 1'
#
loop_
_entity.id
_entity.type
_entity.pdbx_description
1 polymer ?
#
loop_
_entity_poly.entity_id
_entity_poly.type
_entity_poly.pdbx_seq_one_letter_code
_entity_poly.pdbx_strand_id
1 'polypeptide(L)' 'RIMSGGVDSGALYPPKKFFGAARNIEEGGSLTILATALVETGSKMDEVIF' A
#
# COMPACT_ATOMS: atom_id res chain seq x y z
N ARG A 1 -11.56 5.20 -12.63
CA ARG A 1 -12.72 5.91 -12.01
C ARG A 1 -12.16 6.52 -10.74
N ILE A 2 -12.31 7.83 -10.53
CA ILE A 2 -11.72 8.51 -9.36
C ILE A 2 -12.48 8.07 -8.10
N MET A 3 -11.74 7.57 -7.11
CA MET A 3 -12.23 7.22 -5.78
C MET A 3 -12.38 8.49 -4.93
N SER A 4 -13.14 8.39 -3.83
CA SER A 4 -13.11 9.42 -2.79
C SER A 4 -11.66 9.71 -2.38
N GLY A 5 -11.30 10.99 -2.20
CA GLY A 5 -9.92 11.39 -1.90
C GLY A 5 -9.04 11.70 -3.13
N GLY A 6 -9.59 11.65 -4.35
CA GLY A 6 -8.89 12.09 -5.57
C GLY A 6 -7.93 11.05 -6.16
N VAL A 7 -7.98 9.81 -5.65
CA VAL A 7 -7.13 8.69 -6.09
C VAL A 7 -7.81 7.97 -7.26
N ASP A 8 -7.10 7.67 -8.34
CA ASP A 8 -7.66 6.79 -9.37
C ASP A 8 -7.77 5.35 -8.85
N SER A 9 -8.87 4.67 -9.17
CA SER A 9 -9.14 3.28 -8.80
C SER A 9 -8.01 2.28 -9.10
N GLY A 10 -7.19 2.53 -10.13
CA GLY A 10 -6.05 1.68 -10.49
C GLY A 10 -4.74 2.08 -9.82
N ALA A 11 -4.64 3.28 -9.24
CA ALA A 11 -3.40 3.82 -8.69
C ALA A 11 -2.88 3.02 -7.49
N LEU A 12 -3.77 2.32 -6.77
CA LEU A 12 -3.39 1.45 -5.65
C LEU A 12 -2.82 0.09 -6.08
N TYR A 13 -2.94 -0.30 -7.35
CA TYR A 13 -2.47 -1.61 -7.80
C TYR A 13 -0.94 -1.78 -7.72
N PRO A 14 -0.12 -0.85 -8.25
CA PRO A 14 1.34 -0.94 -8.12
C PRO A 14 1.85 -0.97 -6.66
N PRO A 15 1.45 -0.05 -5.76
CA PRO A 15 1.95 -0.08 -4.38
C PRO A 15 1.47 -1.31 -3.61
N LYS A 16 0.22 -1.78 -3.81
CA LYS A 16 -0.25 -3.04 -3.20
C LYS A 16 0.58 -4.24 -3.64
N LYS A 17 0.94 -4.32 -4.93
CA LYS A 17 1.81 -5.37 -5.45
C LYS A 17 3.21 -5.32 -4.84
N PHE A 18 3.76 -4.13 -4.64
CA PHE A 18 5.07 -3.93 -4.02
C PHE A 18 5.06 -4.37 -2.55
N PHE A 19 4.14 -3.85 -1.74
CA PHE A 19 4.05 -4.23 -0.32
C PHE A 19 3.67 -5.70 -0.12
N GLY A 20 2.78 -6.23 -0.96
CA GLY A 20 2.42 -7.66 -0.97
C GLY A 20 3.53 -8.60 -1.49
N ALA A 21 4.69 -8.07 -1.90
CA ALA A 21 5.86 -8.89 -2.19
C ALA A 21 6.48 -9.47 -0.91
N ALA A 22 6.34 -8.78 0.24
CA ALA A 22 6.83 -9.27 1.53
C ALA A 22 6.20 -10.63 1.87
N ARG A 23 7.04 -11.65 2.09
CA ARG A 23 6.61 -13.02 2.36
C ARG A 23 7.75 -13.84 2.95
N ASN A 24 7.38 -14.83 3.74
CA ASN A 24 8.27 -15.94 4.08
C ASN A 24 8.01 -17.10 3.11
N ILE A 25 9.06 -17.71 2.57
CA ILE A 25 8.96 -18.86 1.66
C ILE A 25 9.42 -20.10 2.43
N GLU A 26 8.58 -21.13 2.50
CA GLU A 26 8.80 -22.34 3.31
C GLU A 26 10.13 -23.05 2.97
N GLU A 27 10.43 -23.22 1.68
CA GLU A 27 11.65 -23.86 1.17
C GLU A 27 12.70 -22.83 0.71
N GLY A 28 12.66 -21.61 1.24
CA GLY A 28 13.49 -20.50 0.77
C GLY A 28 13.82 -19.45 1.83
N GLY A 29 14.37 -18.33 1.38
CA GLY A 29 14.58 -17.15 2.22
C GLY A 29 13.29 -16.35 2.44
N SER A 30 13.41 -15.27 3.22
CA SER A 30 12.31 -14.35 3.48
C SER A 30 12.57 -12.96 2.87
N LEU A 31 11.52 -12.32 2.37
CA LEU A 31 11.51 -10.89 2.08
C LEU A 31 10.65 -10.18 3.12
N THR A 32 11.28 -9.38 3.98
CA THR A 32 10.59 -8.51 4.93
C THR A 32 10.64 -7.08 4.42
N ILE A 33 9.48 -6.42 4.34
CA ILE A 33 9.39 -4.99 3.99
C ILE A 33 8.92 -4.23 5.22
N LEU A 34 9.71 -3.24 5.62
CA LEU A 34 9.35 -2.28 6.65
C LEU A 34 9.11 -0.92 5.99
N ALA A 35 7.99 -0.30 6.29
CA ALA A 35 7.66 1.02 5.79
C ALA A 35 6.90 1.83 6.83
N THR A 36 6.90 3.14 6.64
CA THR A 36 6.11 4.08 7.41
C THR A 36 4.86 4.46 6.62
N ALA A 37 3.77 4.69 7.35
CA ALA A 37 2.54 5.25 6.81
C ALA A 37 2.28 6.59 7.49
N LEU A 38 1.78 7.56 6.73
CA LEU A 38 1.26 8.79 7.29
C LEU A 38 -0.20 8.55 7.69
N VAL A 39 -0.56 8.97 8.90
CA VAL A 39 -1.91 8.90 9.45
C VAL A 39 -2.29 10.27 10.00
N GLU A 40 -3.60 10.52 10.13
CA GLU A 40 -4.14 11.75 10.75
C GLU A 40 -3.66 13.06 10.08
N THR A 41 -3.33 13.01 8.78
CA THR A 41 -2.84 14.17 8.02
C THR A 41 -3.96 15.16 7.64
N GLY A 42 -5.23 14.78 7.82
CA GLY A 42 -6.40 15.51 7.31
C GLY A 42 -6.63 15.35 5.81
N SER A 43 -5.80 14.55 5.12
CA SER A 43 -5.95 14.22 3.71
C SER A 43 -6.84 13.00 3.52
N LYS A 44 -7.95 13.17 2.80
CA LYS A 44 -8.81 12.04 2.38
C LYS A 44 -8.07 11.04 1.48
N MET A 45 -6.96 11.43 0.85
CA MET A 45 -6.12 10.51 0.08
C MET A 45 -5.39 9.55 1.01
N ASP A 46 -4.81 10.07 2.09
CA ASP A 46 -4.05 9.26 3.06
C ASP A 46 -4.99 8.32 3.82
N GLU A 47 -6.20 8.78 4.17
CA GLU A 47 -7.28 7.95 4.75
C GLU A 47 -7.78 6.83 3.82
N VAL A 48 -7.56 6.94 2.51
CA VAL A 48 -7.98 5.92 1.53
C VAL A 48 -6.84 4.95 1.22
N ILE A 49 -5.60 5.36 1.47
CA ILE A 49 -4.41 4.52 1.33
C ILE A 49 -4.20 3.67 2.59
N PHE A 50 -4.47 4.22 3.78
CA PHE A 50 -4.42 3.54 5.07
C PHE A 50 -5.66 2.68 5.31
#